data_AF-A0A9J6GJ64-F1
#
_entry.id   AF-A0A9J6GJ64-F1
#
_cell.length_a   1.000
_cell.length_b   1.000
_cell.length_c   1.000
_cell.angle_alpha   90.00
_cell.angle_beta   90.00
_cell.angle_gamma   90.00
#
_symmetry.space_group_name_H-M   'P 1'
#
loop_
_entity.id
_entity.type
_entity.pdbx_description
1 polymer ?
#
loop_
_entity_poly.entity_id
_entity_poly.type
_entity_poly.pdbx_seq_one_letter_code
_entity_poly.pdbx_strand_id
1 'polypeptide(L)'
;MGLVGTSDVAGHVDTLLDSGKQDEASKTLKASSIVPDHVYPEQTSDARLIYYLAGYVARRKILTTKCRDCFEDLLTSAEDADKDISSFTAFCDNGGLLYPSQELFSFIGALEDSFTLCCSWNKLHRDSISEVMDSMRNLPLAGCTAHNKALTSSIVKFFMMTRLFFTRSLSTRSEHRKERRRST
;
A
#
# COMPACT_ATOMS: atom_id res chain seq x y z
N MET A 1 -25.78 27.37 -3.00
CA MET A 1 -26.30 26.48 -4.07
C MET A 1 -25.34 25.31 -4.13
N GLY A 2 -25.61 24.06 -3.76
CA GLY A 2 -26.81 23.30 -3.40
C GLY A 2 -26.42 21.86 -3.73
N LEU A 3 -25.97 21.09 -2.74
CA LEU A 3 -25.66 19.65 -2.87
C LEU A 3 -26.99 18.91 -2.99
N VAL A 4 -27.57 18.91 -4.18
CA VAL A 4 -28.79 18.18 -4.52
C VAL A 4 -28.43 17.34 -5.74
N GLY A 5 -28.17 16.04 -5.54
CA GLY A 5 -27.90 15.14 -6.66
C GLY A 5 -27.41 13.73 -6.32
N THR A 6 -26.85 13.50 -5.12
CA THR A 6 -26.25 12.19 -4.79
C THR A 6 -27.27 11.15 -4.30
N SER A 7 -28.35 11.57 -3.65
CA SER A 7 -29.38 10.68 -3.10
C SER A 7 -30.31 10.09 -4.17
N ASP A 8 -30.46 10.75 -5.32
CA ASP A 8 -31.47 10.41 -6.33
C ASP A 8 -30.99 9.27 -7.24
N VAL A 9 -29.69 9.27 -7.56
CA VAL A 9 -29.09 8.25 -8.44
C VAL A 9 -29.01 6.89 -7.77
N ALA A 10 -28.64 6.83 -6.49
CA ALA A 10 -28.54 5.58 -5.76
C ALA A 10 -29.90 4.88 -5.62
N GLY A 11 -30.96 5.62 -5.28
CA GLY A 11 -32.33 5.08 -5.22
C GLY A 11 -32.86 4.65 -6.59
N HIS A 12 -32.48 5.35 -7.65
CA HIS A 12 -32.86 4.98 -9.02
C HIS A 12 -32.17 3.68 -9.48
N VAL A 13 -30.88 3.50 -9.17
CA VAL A 13 -30.15 2.27 -9.47
C VAL A 13 -30.73 1.07 -8.70
N ASP A 14 -31.03 1.25 -7.41
CA ASP A 14 -31.63 0.21 -6.56
C ASP A 14 -32.96 -0.27 -7.13
N THR A 15 -33.83 0.67 -7.53
CA THR A 15 -35.11 0.37 -8.18
C THR A 15 -34.93 -0.41 -9.50
N LEU A 16 -33.90 -0.08 -10.30
CA LEU A 16 -33.61 -0.77 -11.56
C LEU A 16 -33.08 -2.19 -11.33
N LEU A 17 -32.32 -2.41 -10.25
CA LEU A 17 -31.82 -3.73 -9.84
C LEU A 17 -32.98 -4.62 -9.36
N ASP A 18 -33.86 -4.10 -8.51
CA ASP A 18 -35.05 -4.81 -8.03
C ASP A 18 -36.02 -5.17 -9.16
N SER A 19 -36.05 -4.36 -10.22
CA SER A 19 -36.86 -4.59 -11.42
C SER A 19 -36.23 -5.53 -12.44
N GLY A 20 -35.03 -6.06 -12.18
CA GLY A 20 -34.29 -6.95 -13.08
C GLY A 20 -33.72 -6.28 -14.33
N LYS A 21 -33.70 -4.94 -14.38
CA LYS A 21 -33.23 -4.16 -15.54
C LYS A 21 -31.73 -3.85 -15.44
N GLN A 22 -30.92 -4.91 -15.44
CA GLN A 22 -29.48 -4.84 -15.19
C GLN A 22 -28.72 -3.95 -16.20
N ASP A 23 -29.11 -3.99 -17.48
CA ASP A 23 -28.48 -3.16 -18.52
C ASP A 23 -28.77 -1.66 -18.34
N GLU A 24 -29.98 -1.31 -17.88
CA GLU A 24 -30.36 0.08 -17.59
C GLU A 24 -29.67 0.57 -16.31
N ALA A 25 -29.61 -0.26 -15.27
CA ALA A 25 -28.86 0.04 -14.05
C ALA A 25 -27.37 0.30 -14.36
N SER A 26 -26.74 -0.53 -15.20
CA SER A 26 -25.35 -0.37 -15.62
C SER A 26 -25.13 0.93 -16.41
N LYS A 27 -26.04 1.28 -17.33
CA LYS A 27 -25.96 2.54 -18.08
C LYS A 27 -26.12 3.75 -17.18
N THR A 28 -27.07 3.72 -16.25
CA THR A 28 -27.29 4.78 -15.25
C THR A 28 -26.08 4.96 -14.34
N LEU A 29 -25.47 3.86 -13.88
CA LEU A 29 -24.22 3.89 -13.12
C LEU A 29 -23.07 4.52 -13.94
N LYS A 30 -22.86 4.08 -15.19
CA LYS A 30 -21.81 4.60 -16.08
C LYS A 30 -22.00 6.08 -16.43
N ALA A 31 -23.24 6.54 -16.60
CA ALA A 31 -23.56 7.94 -16.88
C ALA A 31 -23.36 8.85 -15.66
N SER A 32 -23.46 8.30 -14.45
CA SER A 32 -23.46 9.09 -13.22
C SER A 32 -22.09 9.54 -12.72
N SER A 33 -20.97 9.05 -13.27
CA SER A 33 -19.61 9.28 -12.74
C SER A 33 -19.41 8.86 -11.26
N ILE A 34 -20.38 8.17 -10.63
CA ILE A 34 -20.40 7.92 -9.16
C ILE A 34 -19.52 6.73 -8.75
N VAL A 35 -19.06 5.90 -9.69
CA VAL A 35 -18.10 4.83 -9.38
C VAL A 35 -17.05 4.83 -10.49
N PRO A 36 -15.81 5.25 -10.22
CA PRO A 36 -14.73 4.89 -11.13
C PRO A 36 -14.60 3.36 -11.04
N ASP A 37 -15.09 2.71 -12.09
CA ASP A 37 -14.97 1.29 -12.36
C ASP A 37 -13.47 0.96 -12.39
N HIS A 38 -12.95 0.47 -11.26
CA HIS A 38 -11.55 0.14 -11.00
C HIS A 38 -10.53 1.26 -11.28
N VAL A 39 -10.25 2.09 -10.28
CA VAL A 39 -9.07 2.97 -10.28
C VAL A 39 -7.82 2.11 -10.16
N TYR A 40 -7.18 1.80 -11.29
CA TYR A 40 -5.84 1.24 -11.28
C TYR A 40 -4.85 2.35 -10.92
N PRO A 41 -3.90 2.12 -10.00
CA PRO A 41 -2.80 3.04 -9.81
C PRO A 41 -2.09 3.27 -11.14
N GLU A 42 -1.89 4.53 -11.55
CA GLU A 42 -1.10 4.84 -12.76
C GLU A 42 0.34 4.32 -12.66
N GLN A 43 0.81 4.05 -11.43
CA GLN A 43 2.12 3.49 -11.14
C GLN A 43 1.97 2.46 -10.02
N THR A 44 2.48 1.24 -10.23
CA THR A 44 2.59 0.20 -9.21
C THR A 44 4.05 0.04 -8.81
N SER A 45 4.31 -0.24 -7.54
CA SER A 45 5.67 -0.48 -7.06
C SER A 45 6.20 -1.84 -7.53
N ASP A 46 7.48 -1.88 -7.90
CA ASP A 46 8.16 -3.10 -8.34
C ASP A 46 8.23 -4.11 -7.18
N ALA A 47 7.73 -5.33 -7.39
CA ALA A 47 7.69 -6.39 -6.39
C ALA A 47 9.06 -6.67 -5.76
N ARG A 48 10.16 -6.55 -6.52
CA ARG A 48 11.52 -6.76 -6.02
C ARG A 48 11.97 -5.67 -5.06
N LEU A 49 11.50 -4.43 -5.28
CA LEU A 49 11.74 -3.32 -4.36
C LEU A 49 10.89 -3.43 -3.09
N ILE A 50 9.64 -3.90 -3.23
CA ILE A 50 8.77 -4.21 -2.09
C ILE A 50 9.41 -5.29 -1.22
N TYR A 51 9.94 -6.35 -1.82
CA TYR A 51 10.63 -7.42 -1.12
C TYR A 51 11.87 -6.92 -0.37
N TYR A 52 12.71 -6.10 -1.03
CA TYR A 52 13.85 -5.46 -0.39
C TYR A 52 13.44 -4.56 0.79
N LEU A 53 12.36 -3.78 0.62
CA LEU A 53 11.81 -2.94 1.68
C LEU A 53 11.27 -3.79 2.85
N ALA A 54 10.63 -4.92 2.57
CA ALA A 54 10.18 -5.86 3.59
C ALA A 54 11.35 -6.40 4.42
N GLY A 55 12.49 -6.70 3.80
CA GLY A 55 13.73 -7.07 4.51
C GLY A 55 14.25 -5.93 5.41
N TYR A 56 14.16 -4.69 4.94
CA TYR A 56 14.50 -3.51 5.74
C TYR A 56 13.56 -3.31 6.93
N VAL A 57 12.25 -3.51 6.74
CA VAL A 57 11.25 -3.49 7.81
C VAL A 57 11.57 -4.58 8.84
N ALA A 58 11.89 -5.80 8.39
CA ALA A 58 12.22 -6.90 9.28
C ALA A 58 13.41 -6.57 10.17
N ARG A 59 14.47 -5.98 9.60
CA ARG A 59 15.64 -5.55 10.37
C ARG A 59 15.27 -4.55 11.47
N ARG A 60 14.36 -3.62 11.17
CA ARG A 60 14.00 -2.54 12.10
C ARG A 60 12.98 -2.97 13.15
N LYS A 61 12.04 -3.86 12.79
CA LYS A 61 10.84 -4.15 13.58
C LYS A 61 10.75 -5.58 14.07
N ILE A 62 11.18 -6.54 13.27
CA ILE A 62 11.09 -7.94 13.63
C ILE A 62 12.28 -8.31 14.50
N LEU A 63 13.52 -8.04 14.06
CA LEU A 63 14.72 -8.38 14.85
C LEU A 63 14.75 -7.77 16.25
N THR A 64 14.09 -6.63 16.45
CA THR A 64 14.02 -5.97 17.76
C THR A 64 13.11 -6.68 18.76
N THR A 65 12.20 -7.55 18.29
CA THR A 65 11.36 -8.38 19.16
C THR A 65 12.14 -9.45 19.90
N LYS A 66 13.27 -9.93 19.32
CA LYS A 66 14.04 -11.08 19.81
C LYS A 66 13.17 -12.35 20.01
N CYS A 67 12.03 -12.43 19.32
CA CYS A 67 11.10 -13.55 19.40
C CYS A 67 11.41 -14.53 18.27
N ARG A 68 11.70 -15.78 18.64
CA ARG A 68 11.99 -16.85 17.66
C ARG A 68 10.80 -17.12 16.75
N ASP A 69 9.61 -17.23 17.30
CA ASP A 69 8.40 -17.52 16.52
C ASP A 69 8.14 -16.41 15.49
N CYS A 70 8.32 -15.13 15.85
CA CYS A 70 8.24 -14.03 14.88
C CYS A 70 9.32 -14.09 13.80
N PHE A 71 10.49 -14.67 14.08
CA PHE A 71 11.53 -14.83 13.07
C PHE A 71 11.18 -15.97 12.12
N GLU A 72 10.73 -17.10 12.66
CA GLU A 72 10.32 -18.27 11.86
C GLU A 72 9.09 -17.98 11.00
N ASP A 73 8.11 -17.22 11.51
CA ASP A 73 6.90 -16.87 10.77
C ASP A 73 7.18 -15.84 9.65
N LEU A 74 8.06 -14.86 9.91
CA LEU A 74 8.18 -13.66 9.07
C LEU A 74 9.47 -13.56 8.26
N LEU A 75 10.43 -14.47 8.45
CA LEU A 75 11.68 -14.53 7.70
C LEU A 75 11.87 -15.90 7.06
N THR A 76 12.67 -15.92 6.01
CA THR A 76 13.13 -17.13 5.33
C THR A 76 14.64 -17.04 5.09
N SER A 77 15.23 -18.15 4.67
CA SER A 77 16.63 -18.19 4.24
C SER A 77 16.79 -17.58 2.84
N ALA A 78 18.03 -17.22 2.45
CA ALA A 78 18.28 -16.73 1.09
C ALA A 78 18.06 -17.84 0.05
N GLU A 79 18.29 -19.09 0.46
CA GLU A 79 18.19 -20.30 -0.35
C GLU A 79 16.72 -20.67 -0.63
N ASP A 80 15.85 -20.47 0.35
CA ASP A 80 14.42 -20.78 0.28
C ASP A 80 13.57 -19.61 -0.27
N ALA A 81 14.18 -18.45 -0.48
CA ALA A 81 13.51 -17.29 -1.05
C ALA A 81 13.16 -17.48 -2.54
N ASP A 82 12.01 -16.94 -2.96
CA ASP A 82 11.64 -16.86 -4.37
C ASP A 82 12.70 -16.07 -5.15
N LYS A 83 13.32 -16.68 -6.17
CA LYS A 83 14.46 -16.11 -6.89
C LYS A 83 14.09 -14.91 -7.76
N ASP A 84 12.88 -14.87 -8.29
CA ASP A 84 12.44 -13.79 -9.17
C ASP A 84 12.20 -12.53 -8.34
N ILE A 85 11.45 -12.68 -7.24
CA ILE A 85 11.09 -11.58 -6.34
C ILE A 85 12.30 -11.13 -5.51
N SER A 86 13.16 -12.05 -5.06
CA SER A 86 14.34 -11.71 -4.26
C SER A 86 15.55 -11.25 -5.07
N SER A 87 15.50 -11.32 -6.41
CA SER A 87 16.64 -11.02 -7.31
C SER A 87 17.37 -9.71 -7.00
N PHE A 88 16.63 -8.62 -6.73
CA PHE A 88 17.24 -7.34 -6.36
C PHE A 88 17.90 -7.37 -4.97
N THR A 89 17.27 -8.07 -4.01
CA THR A 89 17.84 -8.24 -2.67
C THR A 89 19.13 -9.04 -2.73
N ALA A 90 19.12 -10.16 -3.45
CA ALA A 90 20.31 -10.99 -3.67
C ALA A 90 21.43 -10.22 -4.36
N PHE A 91 21.10 -9.39 -5.36
CA PHE A 91 22.07 -8.53 -6.04
C PHE A 91 22.73 -7.51 -5.08
N CYS A 92 21.99 -6.99 -4.10
CA CYS A 92 22.49 -6.05 -3.10
C CYS A 92 23.11 -6.73 -1.87
N ASP A 93 22.98 -8.04 -1.73
CA ASP A 93 23.37 -8.74 -0.52
C ASP A 93 24.86 -9.07 -0.49
N ASN A 94 25.52 -8.72 0.61
CA ASN A 94 26.90 -9.07 0.89
C ASN A 94 27.00 -10.02 2.10
N GLY A 95 25.96 -10.85 2.31
CA GLY A 95 25.88 -11.85 3.39
C GLY A 95 25.25 -11.31 4.68
N GLY A 96 24.45 -10.26 4.58
CA GLY A 96 23.90 -9.58 5.76
C GLY A 96 22.45 -9.17 5.64
N LEU A 97 21.83 -9.22 4.46
CA LEU A 97 20.43 -8.87 4.28
C LEU A 97 19.49 -9.94 4.81
N LEU A 98 18.26 -9.53 5.12
CA LEU A 98 17.21 -10.43 5.60
C LEU A 98 16.26 -10.70 4.44
N TYR A 99 15.82 -11.95 4.33
CA TYR A 99 14.87 -12.41 3.32
C TYR A 99 13.50 -12.58 4.02
N PRO A 100 12.50 -11.76 3.65
CA PRO A 100 11.13 -11.88 4.15
C PRO A 100 10.52 -13.24 3.81
N SER A 101 9.74 -13.82 4.73
CA SER A 101 8.82 -14.88 4.36
C SER A 101 7.73 -14.37 3.44
N GLN A 102 6.97 -15.28 2.83
CA GLN A 102 5.81 -14.93 2.01
C GLN A 102 4.77 -14.12 2.80
N GLU A 103 4.57 -14.44 4.09
CA GLU A 103 3.65 -13.71 4.96
C GLU A 103 4.05 -12.25 5.09
N LEU A 104 5.33 -11.99 5.41
CA LEU A 104 5.83 -10.64 5.55
C LEU A 104 5.80 -9.89 4.22
N PHE A 105 6.21 -10.54 3.12
CA PHE A 105 6.18 -9.93 1.80
C PHE A 105 4.76 -9.52 1.39
N SER A 106 3.78 -10.41 1.55
CA SER A 106 2.37 -10.10 1.27
C SER A 106 1.83 -8.98 2.16
N PHE A 107 2.19 -8.97 3.45
CA PHE A 107 1.78 -7.92 4.37
C PHE A 107 2.33 -6.54 3.96
N ILE A 108 3.62 -6.44 3.62
CA ILE A 108 4.22 -5.20 3.15
C ILE A 108 3.71 -4.79 1.77
N GLY A 109 3.44 -5.76 0.88
CA GLY A 109 2.80 -5.52 -0.41
C GLY A 109 1.44 -4.85 -0.26
N ALA A 110 0.58 -5.37 0.62
CA ALA A 110 -0.73 -4.78 0.87
C ALA A 110 -0.65 -3.36 1.45
N LEU A 111 0.36 -3.07 2.29
CA LEU A 111 0.63 -1.71 2.76
C LEU A 111 1.06 -0.78 1.61
N GLU A 112 1.89 -1.27 0.71
CA GLU A 112 2.36 -0.50 -0.45
C GLU A 112 1.24 -0.22 -1.45
N ASP A 113 0.37 -1.20 -1.72
CA ASP A 113 -0.79 -1.02 -2.58
C ASP A 113 -1.74 0.03 -1.99
N SER A 114 -2.02 -0.08 -0.69
CA SER A 114 -2.86 0.89 0.03
C SER A 114 -2.26 2.30 0.00
N PHE A 115 -0.95 2.42 0.22
CA PHE A 115 -0.23 3.69 0.18
C PHE A 115 -0.25 4.30 -1.22
N THR A 116 0.00 3.49 -2.25
CA THR A 116 0.09 3.92 -3.65
C THR A 116 -1.27 4.38 -4.14
N LEU A 117 -2.34 3.62 -3.87
CA LEU A 117 -3.71 4.00 -4.22
C LEU A 117 -4.09 5.37 -3.66
N CYS A 118 -3.78 5.62 -2.38
CA CYS A 118 -4.04 6.93 -1.78
C CYS A 118 -3.20 8.05 -2.40
N CYS A 119 -1.90 7.81 -2.65
CA CYS A 119 -1.04 8.84 -3.24
C CYS A 119 -1.41 9.16 -4.69
N SER A 120 -1.98 8.20 -5.43
CA SER A 120 -2.52 8.40 -6.76
C SER A 120 -3.82 9.22 -6.74
N TRP A 121 -4.70 8.98 -5.77
CA TRP A 121 -5.99 9.66 -5.66
C TRP A 121 -5.84 11.11 -5.16
N ASN A 122 -5.11 11.26 -4.07
CA ASN A 122 -5.03 12.51 -3.35
C ASN A 122 -3.62 13.04 -3.52
N LYS A 123 -3.46 14.25 -4.09
CA LYS A 123 -2.21 15.02 -3.99
C LYS A 123 -1.92 15.27 -2.50
N LEU A 124 -1.32 14.27 -1.83
CA LEU A 124 -1.10 14.11 -0.39
C LEU A 124 -1.59 15.29 0.46
N HIS A 125 -2.89 15.36 0.72
CA HIS A 125 -3.43 16.27 1.72
C HIS A 125 -3.44 15.58 3.09
N ARG A 126 -3.54 16.36 4.18
CA ARG A 126 -3.53 15.84 5.56
C ARG A 126 -4.61 14.78 5.80
N ASP A 127 -5.74 14.91 5.11
CA ASP A 127 -6.91 14.05 5.27
C ASP A 127 -6.70 12.65 4.65
N SER A 128 -5.90 12.59 3.59
CA SER A 128 -5.56 11.36 2.86
C SER A 128 -4.78 10.35 3.70
N ILE A 129 -3.98 10.82 4.68
CA ILE A 129 -3.24 9.93 5.58
C ILE A 129 -4.20 9.20 6.53
N SER A 130 -5.29 9.85 6.96
CA SER A 130 -6.29 9.20 7.82
C SER A 130 -7.03 8.10 7.08
N GLU A 131 -7.34 8.32 5.79
CA GLU A 131 -7.98 7.33 4.93
C GLU A 131 -7.09 6.09 4.70
N VAL A 132 -5.77 6.29 4.53
CA VAL A 132 -4.81 5.17 4.43
C VAL A 132 -4.73 4.39 5.73
N MET A 133 -4.67 5.09 6.86
CA MET A 133 -4.64 4.43 8.16
C MET A 133 -5.93 3.63 8.40
N ASP A 134 -7.05 4.08 7.86
CA ASP A 134 -8.32 3.37 7.91
C ASP A 134 -8.32 2.10 7.04
N SER A 135 -7.90 2.20 5.79
CA SER A 135 -7.81 1.04 4.89
C SER A 135 -6.88 -0.05 5.42
N MET A 136 -5.85 0.34 6.17
CA MET A 136 -4.90 -0.57 6.81
C MET A 136 -5.45 -1.30 8.05
N ARG A 137 -6.63 -0.91 8.59
CA ARG A 137 -7.22 -1.58 9.77
C ARG A 137 -7.65 -3.02 9.49
N ASN A 138 -7.95 -3.34 8.23
CA ASN A 138 -8.43 -4.65 7.81
C ASN A 138 -7.30 -5.59 7.36
N LEU A 139 -6.04 -5.17 7.47
CA LEU A 139 -4.91 -6.01 7.10
C LEU A 139 -4.73 -7.16 8.09
N PRO A 140 -4.30 -8.35 7.62
CA PRO A 140 -3.98 -9.46 8.50
C PRO A 140 -2.89 -9.06 9.48
N LEU A 141 -2.96 -9.60 10.70
CA LEU A 141 -1.93 -9.36 11.70
C LEU A 141 -0.67 -10.15 11.34
N ALA A 142 0.49 -9.51 11.43
CA ALA A 142 1.78 -10.14 11.18
C ALA A 142 2.45 -10.61 12.48
N GLY A 143 2.95 -11.84 12.47
CA GLY A 143 3.74 -12.45 13.53
C GLY A 143 2.95 -13.30 14.54
N CYS A 144 3.65 -13.89 15.49
CA CYS A 144 3.08 -14.86 16.42
C CYS A 144 1.98 -14.28 17.33
N THR A 145 1.15 -15.17 17.90
CA THR A 145 -0.03 -14.82 18.71
C THR A 145 0.25 -13.86 19.88
N ALA A 146 1.46 -13.89 20.44
CA ALA A 146 1.87 -13.01 21.52
C ALA A 146 2.19 -11.57 21.06
N HIS A 147 2.73 -11.41 19.85
CA HIS A 147 3.27 -10.13 19.38
C HIS A 147 2.45 -9.49 18.24
N ASN A 148 1.54 -10.24 17.61
CA ASN A 148 0.93 -9.87 16.34
C ASN A 148 0.33 -8.45 16.32
N LYS A 149 -0.45 -8.05 17.33
CA LYS A 149 -1.06 -6.71 17.41
C LYS A 149 -0.01 -5.60 17.54
N ALA A 150 0.94 -5.77 18.46
CA ALA A 150 1.96 -4.77 18.75
C ALA A 150 2.97 -4.64 17.60
N LEU A 151 3.37 -5.78 17.03
CA LEU A 151 4.29 -5.86 15.89
C LEU A 151 3.67 -5.25 14.63
N THR A 152 2.44 -5.66 14.29
CA THR A 152 1.68 -5.09 13.17
C THR A 152 1.61 -3.56 13.28
N SER A 153 1.17 -3.04 14.43
CA SER A 153 1.06 -1.60 14.67
C SER A 153 2.42 -0.87 14.49
N SER A 154 3.49 -1.48 14.98
CA SER A 154 4.86 -0.95 14.87
C SER A 154 5.38 -0.97 13.42
N ILE A 155 5.06 -2.01 12.66
CA ILE A 155 5.40 -2.13 11.24
C ILE A 155 4.63 -1.08 10.43
N VAL A 156 3.30 -1.02 10.55
CA VAL A 156 2.44 -0.06 9.84
C VAL A 156 2.94 1.37 10.05
N LYS A 157 3.15 1.76 11.32
CA LYS A 157 3.68 3.07 11.67
C LYS A 157 5.02 3.36 11.00
N PHE A 158 5.94 2.40 11.04
CA PHE A 158 7.27 2.59 10.47
C PHE A 158 7.27 2.64 8.95
N PHE A 159 6.50 1.78 8.31
CA PHE A 159 6.30 1.76 6.88
C PHE A 159 5.76 3.10 6.39
N MET A 160 4.67 3.58 6.99
CA MET A 160 4.04 4.85 6.62
C MET A 160 5.01 6.04 6.74
N MET A 161 5.72 6.14 7.87
CA MET A 161 6.70 7.20 8.06
C MET A 161 7.85 7.14 7.05
N THR A 162 8.33 5.93 6.76
CA THR A 162 9.39 5.69 5.78
C THR A 162 8.96 6.10 4.39
N ARG A 163 7.76 5.67 3.94
CA ARG A 163 7.21 6.00 2.63
C ARG A 163 6.93 7.49 2.46
N LEU A 164 6.29 8.13 3.45
CA LEU A 164 6.06 9.58 3.43
C LEU A 164 7.37 10.37 3.35
N PHE A 165 8.39 9.96 4.10
CA PHE A 165 9.72 10.60 4.05
C PHE A 165 10.33 10.48 2.64
N PHE A 166 10.33 9.29 2.04
CA PHE A 166 10.85 9.10 0.69
C PHE A 166 10.07 9.90 -0.35
N THR A 167 8.74 9.87 -0.32
CA THR A 167 7.92 10.66 -1.25
C THR A 167 8.21 12.15 -1.13
N ARG A 168 8.26 12.70 0.10
CA ARG A 168 8.63 14.10 0.33
C ARG A 168 10.02 14.43 -0.22
N SER A 169 10.99 13.56 -0.01
CA SER A 169 12.37 13.75 -0.50
C SER A 169 12.45 13.75 -2.03
N LEU A 170 11.58 13.02 -2.72
CA LEU A 170 11.50 13.01 -4.18
C LEU A 170 10.82 14.27 -4.71
N SER A 171 9.73 14.71 -4.08
CA SER A 171 9.04 15.94 -4.45
C SER A 171 9.96 17.17 -4.35
N THR A 172 10.74 17.31 -3.28
CA THR A 172 11.66 18.45 -3.13
C THR A 172 12.75 18.45 -4.21
N ARG A 173 13.32 17.28 -4.54
CA ARG A 173 14.34 17.15 -5.60
C ARG A 173 13.77 17.49 -6.99
N SER A 174 12.51 17.12 -7.25
CA SER A 174 11.78 17.48 -8.46
C SER A 174 11.70 19.00 -8.63
N GLU A 175 11.26 19.70 -7.58
CA GLU A 175 11.08 21.16 -7.62
C GLU A 175 12.40 21.90 -7.83
N HIS A 176 13.46 21.50 -7.11
CA HIS A 176 14.80 22.06 -7.32
C HIS A 176 15.34 21.84 -8.75
N ARG A 177 15.02 20.70 -9.38
CA ARG A 177 15.44 20.42 -10.77
C ARG A 177 14.67 21.24 -11.80
N LYS A 178 13.38 21.52 -11.55
CA LYS A 178 12.55 22.39 -12.40
C LYS A 178 13.00 23.85 -12.32
N GLU A 179 13.34 24.33 -11.12
CA GLU A 179 13.83 25.69 -10.91
C GLU A 179 15.14 25.94 -11.66
N ARG A 180 16.11 25.01 -11.54
CA ARG A 180 17.40 25.11 -12.26
C ARG A 180 17.29 25.10 -13.78
N ARG A 181 16.20 24.56 -14.35
CA ARG A 181 15.94 24.56 -15.80
C ARG A 181 15.22 25.81 -16.30
N ARG A 182 14.63 26.60 -15.41
CA ARG A 182 13.98 27.88 -15.74
C ARG A 182 14.93 29.08 -15.60
N SER A 183 16.01 28.92 -14.84
CA SER A 183 17.06 29.94 -14.65
C SER A 183 18.22 29.85 -15.66
N THR A 184 18.12 28.97 -16.65
CA THR A 184 19.04 28.82 -17.81
C THR A 184 18.26 29.02 -19.08
#